data_AF-A0A7Y0FW27-F1
#
_entry.id   AF-A0A7Y0FW27-F1
#
_cell.length_a   1.000
_cell.length_b   1.000
_cell.length_c   1.000
_cell.angle_alpha   90.00
_cell.angle_beta   90.00
_cell.angle_gamma   90.00
#
_symmetry.space_group_name_H-M   'P 1'
#
loop_
_entity.id
_entity.type
_entity.pdbx_description
1 polymer ?
#
loop_
_entity_poly.entity_id
_entity_poly.type
_entity_poly.pdbx_seq_one_letter_code
_entity_poly.pdbx_strand_id
1 'polypeptide(L)'
;MMDEALSGVETSALKPRLVREDDDVFWVGGEAQPIPSLLAEAGVHVNFTGLAFKRPAVCFVPVSADRLGTTVRELRQALGEHVYLVIVTPGLSAAWIERVIGLGADDVVDATLPEGVTACVARARRALERARATAAERAHLSIERDYLQACIDHLPTPIFFKNADGVYVGCNPAFAAFIGRPLDGVVGRSVFEVAPQSLAARYQAADDDLLVRGGTQVYESEVHHSGGRRRHVVFHKAAMQGGDGSVRGIAGAILDITERKMLEAQLIEAAERDPLTNAYNRRKFFELAQAMTAEAAAFGRPVSVAVIDVDQFKLINDRLGHAEGDNTLRMISAVLEETIGDANVVARAGGEEFYAFFPYVTAVEVAPVVDRMRIAVQRNCSQAALSDVAGTISIGLADFDPRTESLDDALKRADYALYVAKDSGRNRVCIAD
;
A
#
# COMPACT_ATOMS: atom_id res chain seq x y z
N MET A 1 -53.31 -14.36 24.79
CA MET A 1 -54.06 -15.64 24.81
C MET A 1 -53.15 -16.87 24.71
N MET A 2 -51.86 -16.76 25.11
CA MET A 2 -50.89 -17.86 25.09
C MET A 2 -50.39 -18.20 26.51
N ASP A 3 -51.18 -17.81 27.53
CA ASP A 3 -50.82 -17.85 28.95
C ASP A 3 -51.75 -18.76 29.79
N GLU A 4 -52.76 -19.39 29.18
CA GLU A 4 -53.78 -20.18 29.91
C GLU A 4 -53.73 -21.70 29.61
N ALA A 5 -52.73 -22.19 28.89
CA ALA A 5 -52.58 -23.63 28.62
C ALA A 5 -51.49 -24.34 29.45
N LEU A 6 -50.81 -23.63 30.36
CA LEU A 6 -49.64 -24.14 31.11
C LEU A 6 -49.65 -23.85 32.62
N SER A 7 -50.83 -23.58 33.22
CA SER A 7 -50.95 -23.18 34.63
C SER A 7 -50.86 -24.34 35.64
N GLY A 8 -49.85 -25.21 35.52
CA GLY A 8 -49.72 -26.38 36.40
C GLY A 8 -48.28 -26.86 36.59
N VAL A 9 -47.34 -25.94 36.79
CA VAL A 9 -45.98 -26.29 37.24
C VAL A 9 -45.75 -25.61 38.59
N GLU A 10 -45.90 -26.39 39.65
CA GLU A 10 -45.53 -25.96 40.99
C GLU A 10 -44.00 -25.88 41.08
N THR A 11 -43.47 -24.67 41.10
CA THR A 11 -42.06 -24.40 41.35
C THR A 11 -41.70 -24.69 42.80
N SER A 12 -41.51 -25.95 43.20
CA SER A 12 -40.87 -26.29 44.46
C SER A 12 -40.49 -27.76 44.58
N ALA A 13 -39.18 -28.00 44.67
CA ALA A 13 -38.51 -29.18 45.24
C ALA A 13 -38.30 -30.41 44.34
N LEU A 14 -37.29 -30.32 43.44
CA LEU A 14 -36.53 -31.48 42.95
C LEU A 14 -35.04 -31.13 42.90
N LYS A 15 -34.20 -31.95 43.57
CA LYS A 15 -32.74 -31.80 43.54
C LYS A 15 -32.24 -31.97 42.10
N PRO A 16 -31.44 -31.05 41.55
CA PRO A 16 -31.02 -31.08 40.17
C PRO A 16 -29.94 -32.15 39.96
N ARG A 17 -30.19 -33.11 39.07
CA ARG A 17 -29.11 -33.79 38.36
C ARG A 17 -28.75 -32.89 37.18
N LEU A 18 -27.56 -32.30 37.20
CA LEU A 18 -27.06 -31.42 36.12
C LEU A 18 -27.19 -32.15 34.78
N VAL A 19 -27.95 -31.56 33.86
CA VAL A 19 -27.84 -31.79 32.41
C VAL A 19 -26.37 -31.51 32.04
N ARG A 20 -25.70 -32.43 31.35
CA ARG A 20 -24.34 -32.17 30.86
C ARG A 20 -24.45 -31.21 29.67
N GLU A 21 -23.54 -30.24 29.57
CA GLU A 21 -23.48 -29.29 28.44
C GLU A 21 -23.32 -29.96 27.05
N ASP A 22 -23.09 -31.28 27.00
CA ASP A 22 -22.93 -32.08 25.79
C ASP A 22 -24.19 -32.88 25.37
N ASP A 23 -25.24 -32.90 26.20
CA ASP A 23 -26.49 -33.57 25.85
C ASP A 23 -27.24 -32.67 24.84
N ASP A 24 -27.55 -33.17 23.64
CA ASP A 24 -28.29 -32.43 22.60
C ASP A 24 -29.54 -33.19 22.10
N VAL A 25 -29.97 -34.21 22.85
CA VAL A 25 -31.15 -35.03 22.55
C VAL A 25 -32.09 -35.01 23.75
N PHE A 26 -33.22 -34.32 23.58
CA PHE A 26 -34.04 -33.91 24.70
C PHE A 26 -35.47 -34.42 24.61
N TRP A 27 -36.04 -34.76 25.76
CA TRP A 27 -37.47 -34.90 25.99
C TRP A 27 -38.01 -33.58 26.50
N VAL A 28 -39.05 -33.06 25.85
CA VAL A 28 -39.70 -31.79 26.21
C VAL A 28 -41.18 -32.05 26.50
N GLY A 29 -41.45 -32.69 27.65
CA GLY A 29 -42.78 -32.92 28.19
C GLY A 29 -43.00 -32.17 29.50
N GLY A 30 -44.26 -31.85 29.84
CA GLY A 30 -44.62 -31.25 31.13
C GLY A 30 -44.57 -32.27 32.29
N GLU A 31 -44.76 -31.81 33.53
CA GLU A 31 -44.73 -32.68 34.74
C GLU A 31 -45.71 -33.87 34.68
N ALA A 32 -46.83 -33.70 33.98
CA ALA A 32 -47.84 -34.74 33.74
C ALA A 32 -47.47 -35.74 32.63
N GLN A 33 -46.38 -35.53 31.89
CA GLN A 33 -45.93 -36.35 30.76
C GLN A 33 -44.47 -36.76 30.96
N PRO A 34 -44.20 -37.75 31.84
CA PRO A 34 -42.85 -38.23 32.08
C PRO A 34 -42.26 -38.85 30.82
N ILE A 35 -40.94 -38.81 30.71
CA ILE A 35 -40.21 -39.45 29.60
C ILE A 35 -40.54 -40.95 29.55
N PRO A 36 -40.95 -41.49 28.39
CA PRO A 36 -41.13 -42.93 28.21
C PRO A 36 -39.84 -43.70 28.47
N SER A 37 -39.94 -44.86 29.15
CA SER A 37 -38.77 -45.67 29.53
C SER A 37 -37.89 -46.04 28.33
N LEU A 38 -38.50 -46.38 27.19
CA LEU A 38 -37.76 -46.72 25.97
C LEU A 38 -36.95 -45.54 25.40
N LEU A 39 -37.45 -44.30 25.53
CA LEU A 39 -36.70 -43.10 25.10
C LEU A 39 -35.58 -42.78 26.10
N ALA A 40 -35.84 -42.94 27.40
CA ALA A 40 -34.82 -42.77 28.44
C ALA A 40 -33.67 -43.78 28.27
N GLU A 41 -34.00 -45.06 28.03
CA GLU A 41 -33.03 -46.13 27.75
C GLU A 41 -32.25 -45.88 26.45
N ALA A 42 -32.89 -45.28 25.44
CA ALA A 42 -32.24 -44.88 24.20
C ALA A 42 -31.32 -43.65 24.35
N GLY A 43 -31.22 -43.05 25.54
CA GLY A 43 -30.36 -41.91 25.82
C GLY A 43 -30.96 -40.56 25.41
N VAL A 44 -32.28 -40.41 25.54
CA VAL A 44 -32.98 -39.11 25.49
C VAL A 44 -33.03 -38.56 26.93
N HIS A 45 -32.67 -37.29 27.10
CA HIS A 45 -32.57 -36.65 28.42
C HIS A 45 -33.70 -35.67 28.65
N VAL A 46 -34.25 -35.58 29.87
CA VAL A 46 -35.29 -34.60 30.18
C VAL A 46 -34.67 -33.20 30.21
N ASN A 47 -35.21 -32.27 29.43
CA ASN A 47 -34.82 -30.87 29.49
C ASN A 47 -35.85 -30.07 30.29
N PHE A 48 -35.42 -29.48 31.41
CA PHE A 48 -36.24 -28.64 32.28
C PHE A 48 -36.07 -27.14 32.01
N THR A 49 -35.16 -26.77 31.10
CA THR A 49 -34.96 -25.39 30.65
C THR A 49 -35.68 -25.22 29.30
N GLY A 50 -36.47 -24.16 29.14
CA GLY A 50 -37.44 -24.02 28.03
C GLY A 50 -36.88 -24.14 26.60
N LEU A 51 -37.77 -23.99 25.61
CA LEU A 51 -37.60 -24.29 24.16
C LEU A 51 -36.55 -23.43 23.39
N ALA A 52 -35.53 -22.84 24.02
CA ALA A 52 -34.57 -21.95 23.36
C ALA A 52 -33.21 -22.64 23.11
N PHE A 53 -32.98 -23.14 21.90
CA PHE A 53 -31.73 -23.77 21.48
C PHE A 53 -30.90 -22.83 20.58
N LYS A 54 -29.64 -22.58 20.93
CA LYS A 54 -28.67 -21.79 20.13
C LYS A 54 -27.79 -22.65 19.21
N ARG A 55 -27.91 -23.97 19.30
CA ARG A 55 -27.14 -24.96 18.54
C ARG A 55 -28.10 -26.02 18.00
N PRO A 56 -27.68 -26.80 16.98
CA PRO A 56 -28.46 -27.95 16.54
C PRO A 56 -28.77 -28.89 17.70
N ALA A 57 -30.03 -29.29 17.84
CA ALA A 57 -30.50 -30.17 18.91
C ALA A 57 -31.64 -31.06 18.39
N VAL A 58 -31.95 -32.13 19.12
CA VAL A 58 -33.09 -33.01 18.88
C VAL A 58 -34.09 -32.85 20.01
N CYS A 59 -35.37 -32.66 19.70
CA CYS A 59 -36.44 -32.54 20.67
C CYS A 59 -37.54 -33.57 20.40
N PHE A 60 -37.76 -34.46 21.37
CA PHE A 60 -38.89 -35.36 21.45
C PHE A 60 -40.00 -34.69 22.24
N VAL A 61 -41.13 -34.42 21.60
CA VAL A 61 -42.24 -33.69 22.20
C VAL A 61 -43.50 -34.55 22.19
N PRO A 62 -44.10 -34.87 23.36
CA PRO A 62 -45.40 -35.51 23.41
C PRO A 62 -46.49 -34.57 22.90
N VAL A 63 -47.28 -35.01 21.93
CA VAL A 63 -48.43 -34.24 21.46
C VAL A 63 -49.66 -35.15 21.40
N SER A 64 -50.75 -34.73 22.03
CA SER A 64 -52.01 -35.47 21.98
C SER A 64 -52.62 -35.43 20.58
N ALA A 65 -53.22 -36.54 20.15
CA ALA A 65 -53.72 -36.72 18.79
C ALA A 65 -54.75 -35.65 18.35
N ASP A 66 -55.53 -35.11 19.29
CA ASP A 66 -56.52 -34.05 19.10
C ASP A 66 -55.90 -32.66 18.82
N ARG A 67 -54.63 -32.45 19.21
CA ARG A 67 -53.93 -31.15 19.10
C ARG A 67 -52.76 -31.13 18.11
N LEU A 68 -52.46 -32.26 17.44
CA LEU A 68 -51.34 -32.41 16.50
C LEU A 68 -51.25 -31.27 15.48
N GLY A 69 -52.37 -30.82 14.93
CA GLY A 69 -52.40 -29.82 13.85
C GLY A 69 -51.88 -28.43 14.23
N THR A 70 -52.23 -27.92 15.40
CA THR A 70 -51.86 -26.57 15.87
C THR A 70 -50.53 -26.60 16.60
N THR A 71 -50.35 -27.58 17.48
CA THR A 71 -49.17 -27.68 18.35
C THR A 71 -47.89 -27.91 17.57
N VAL A 72 -47.89 -28.73 16.50
CA VAL A 72 -46.68 -28.96 15.69
C VAL A 72 -46.20 -27.68 15.00
N ARG A 73 -47.13 -26.86 14.48
CA ARG A 73 -46.81 -25.58 13.83
C ARG A 73 -46.26 -24.57 14.83
N GLU A 74 -46.87 -24.49 16.01
CA GLU A 74 -46.40 -23.60 17.09
C GLU A 74 -45.00 -24.01 17.57
N LEU A 75 -44.76 -25.31 17.76
CA LEU A 75 -43.45 -25.83 18.14
C LEU A 75 -42.39 -25.54 17.08
N ARG A 76 -42.69 -25.75 15.79
CA ARG A 76 -41.75 -25.43 14.71
C ARG A 76 -41.43 -23.94 14.66
N GLN A 77 -42.45 -23.09 14.81
CA GLN A 77 -42.26 -21.64 14.84
C GLN A 77 -41.40 -21.20 16.03
N ALA A 78 -41.55 -21.84 17.19
CA ALA A 78 -40.79 -21.52 18.40
C ALA A 78 -39.35 -22.06 18.38
N LEU A 79 -39.16 -23.31 17.92
CA LEU A 79 -37.87 -24.01 17.93
C LEU A 79 -36.97 -23.65 16.74
N GLY A 80 -37.56 -23.23 15.62
CA GLY A 80 -36.84 -22.97 14.37
C GLY A 80 -36.41 -24.25 13.63
N GLU A 81 -35.77 -24.05 12.48
CA GLU A 81 -35.34 -25.13 11.57
C GLU A 81 -34.05 -25.85 12.03
N HIS A 82 -33.32 -25.28 12.98
CA HIS A 82 -32.08 -25.87 13.49
C HIS A 82 -32.32 -26.99 14.52
N VAL A 83 -33.56 -27.18 14.98
CA VAL A 83 -33.94 -28.26 15.91
C VAL A 83 -34.63 -29.37 15.14
N TYR A 84 -34.15 -30.61 15.33
CA TYR A 84 -34.80 -31.81 14.82
C TYR A 84 -36.00 -32.16 15.71
N LEU A 85 -37.21 -31.87 15.25
CA LEU A 85 -38.45 -32.03 16.00
C LEU A 85 -39.06 -33.41 15.77
N VAL A 86 -39.09 -34.22 16.83
CA VAL A 86 -39.74 -35.53 16.84
C VAL A 86 -41.03 -35.47 17.63
N ILE A 87 -42.15 -35.79 16.99
CA ILE A 87 -43.45 -35.85 17.66
C ILE A 87 -43.67 -37.25 18.23
N VAL A 88 -43.99 -37.32 19.52
CA VAL A 88 -44.21 -38.58 20.24
C VAL A 88 -45.70 -38.76 20.48
N THR A 89 -46.32 -39.66 19.74
CA THR A 89 -47.77 -39.91 19.81
C THR A 89 -48.06 -41.38 19.44
N PRO A 90 -48.78 -42.14 20.27
CA PRO A 90 -49.06 -43.54 19.99
C PRO A 90 -50.14 -43.73 18.93
N GLY A 91 -50.08 -44.86 18.20
CA GLY A 91 -51.17 -45.34 17.36
C GLY A 91 -51.50 -44.48 16.13
N LEU A 92 -50.55 -43.71 15.60
CA LEU A 92 -50.78 -42.87 14.42
C LEU A 92 -50.85 -43.67 13.12
N SER A 93 -51.88 -43.38 12.31
CA SER A 93 -51.99 -43.90 10.94
C SER A 93 -50.98 -43.24 9.99
N ALA A 94 -50.64 -43.90 8.89
CA ALA A 94 -49.72 -43.36 7.87
C ALA A 94 -50.12 -41.96 7.35
N ALA A 95 -51.42 -41.73 7.10
CA ALA A 95 -51.93 -40.43 6.64
C ALA A 95 -51.71 -39.30 7.67
N TRP A 96 -51.75 -39.64 8.97
CA TRP A 96 -51.47 -38.69 10.03
C TRP A 96 -49.97 -38.42 10.19
N ILE A 97 -49.11 -39.42 10.00
CA ILE A 97 -47.65 -39.25 10.00
C ILE A 97 -47.23 -38.27 8.90
N GLU A 98 -47.70 -38.49 7.67
CA GLU A 98 -47.43 -37.60 6.53
C GLU A 98 -47.89 -36.17 6.81
N ARG A 99 -49.10 -36.02 7.39
CA ARG A 99 -49.63 -34.72 7.76
C ARG A 99 -48.81 -34.01 8.83
N VAL A 100 -48.34 -34.73 9.85
CA VAL A 100 -47.52 -34.17 10.93
C VAL A 100 -46.16 -33.71 10.40
N ILE A 101 -45.55 -34.46 9.50
CA ILE A 101 -44.33 -34.05 8.80
C ILE A 101 -44.58 -32.79 7.96
N GLY A 102 -45.67 -32.76 7.18
CA GLY A 102 -46.04 -31.59 6.38
C GLY A 102 -46.38 -30.33 7.21
N LEU A 103 -46.67 -30.48 8.50
CA LEU A 103 -46.87 -29.37 9.45
C LEU A 103 -45.56 -28.88 10.08
N GLY A 104 -44.44 -29.53 9.79
CA GLY A 104 -43.11 -29.14 10.23
C GLY A 104 -42.49 -30.07 11.28
N ALA A 105 -42.98 -31.28 11.53
CA ALA A 105 -42.18 -32.26 12.28
C ALA A 105 -41.11 -32.90 11.37
N ASP A 106 -39.94 -33.22 11.92
CA ASP A 106 -38.90 -33.93 11.16
C ASP A 106 -39.05 -35.46 11.25
N ASP A 107 -39.65 -35.95 12.33
CA ASP A 107 -39.94 -37.37 12.54
C ASP A 107 -41.11 -37.57 13.51
N VAL A 108 -41.63 -38.79 13.57
CA VAL A 108 -42.72 -39.17 14.47
C VAL A 108 -42.41 -40.55 15.06
N VAL A 109 -42.69 -40.75 16.34
CA VAL A 109 -42.44 -42.01 17.03
C VAL A 109 -43.57 -42.41 17.97
N ASP A 110 -43.95 -43.68 17.89
CA ASP A 110 -44.75 -44.33 18.93
C ASP A 110 -43.80 -44.86 20.00
N ALA A 111 -43.78 -44.22 21.17
CA ALA A 111 -42.92 -44.59 22.27
C ALA A 111 -43.29 -45.92 22.95
N THR A 112 -44.34 -46.61 22.48
CA THR A 112 -44.69 -47.97 22.93
C THR A 112 -44.05 -49.08 22.08
N LEU A 113 -43.45 -48.73 20.93
CA LEU A 113 -42.86 -49.68 19.99
C LEU A 113 -41.31 -49.63 20.03
N PRO A 114 -40.61 -50.64 20.58
CA PRO A 114 -39.15 -50.62 20.75
C PRO A 114 -38.35 -50.41 19.46
N GLU A 115 -38.75 -51.06 18.37
CA GLU A 115 -38.08 -50.95 17.07
C GLU A 115 -38.24 -49.54 16.48
N GLY A 116 -39.42 -48.94 16.64
CA GLY A 116 -39.72 -47.58 16.19
C GLY A 116 -38.90 -46.53 16.94
N VAL A 117 -38.78 -46.67 18.26
CA VAL A 117 -37.94 -45.81 19.10
C VAL A 117 -36.47 -45.89 18.68
N THR A 118 -35.94 -47.11 18.54
CA THR A 118 -34.54 -47.33 18.15
C THR A 118 -34.23 -46.70 16.80
N ALA A 119 -35.08 -46.92 15.79
CA ALA A 119 -34.90 -46.37 14.46
C ALA A 119 -35.02 -44.84 14.42
N CYS A 120 -35.99 -44.27 15.14
CA CYS A 120 -36.18 -42.83 15.21
C CYS A 120 -35.01 -42.13 15.89
N VAL A 121 -34.56 -42.61 17.05
CA VAL A 121 -33.38 -42.05 17.74
C VAL A 121 -32.13 -42.13 16.86
N ALA A 122 -31.93 -43.22 16.12
CA ALA A 122 -30.82 -43.34 15.17
C ALA A 122 -30.90 -42.31 14.03
N ARG A 123 -32.09 -42.07 13.45
CA ARG A 123 -32.30 -41.03 12.43
C ARG A 123 -32.04 -39.64 12.99
N ALA A 124 -32.58 -39.35 14.17
CA ALA A 124 -32.44 -38.05 14.82
C ALA A 124 -30.97 -37.75 15.17
N ARG A 125 -30.22 -38.74 15.69
CA ARG A 125 -28.78 -38.61 15.93
C ARG A 125 -28.00 -38.34 14.65
N ARG A 126 -28.30 -39.06 13.57
CA ARG A 126 -27.64 -38.84 12.28
C ARG A 126 -27.94 -37.46 11.68
N ALA A 127 -29.17 -36.97 11.84
CA ALA A 127 -29.56 -35.63 11.41
C ALA A 127 -28.81 -34.56 12.23
N LEU A 128 -28.71 -34.75 13.55
CA LEU A 128 -27.97 -33.88 14.45
C LEU A 128 -26.47 -33.83 14.09
N GLU A 129 -25.83 -34.98 13.85
CA GLU A 129 -24.43 -35.05 13.41
C GLU A 129 -24.20 -34.27 12.12
N ARG A 130 -25.08 -34.39 11.12
CA ARG A 130 -24.99 -33.64 9.86
C ARG A 130 -25.14 -32.14 10.08
N ALA A 131 -26.12 -31.72 10.87
CA ALA A 131 -26.35 -30.32 11.19
C ALA A 131 -25.15 -29.71 11.94
N ARG A 132 -24.59 -30.44 12.91
CA ARG A 132 -23.36 -30.04 13.62
C ARG A 132 -22.16 -29.93 12.68
N ALA A 133 -21.95 -30.91 11.79
CA ALA A 133 -20.85 -30.88 10.84
C ALA A 133 -20.95 -29.66 9.90
N THR A 134 -22.14 -29.37 9.37
CA THR A 134 -22.35 -28.19 8.51
C THR A 134 -22.17 -26.87 9.28
N ALA A 135 -22.64 -26.80 10.54
CA ALA A 135 -22.46 -25.62 11.38
C ALA A 135 -20.99 -25.38 11.74
N ALA A 136 -20.26 -26.44 12.09
CA ALA A 136 -18.83 -26.39 12.37
C ALA A 136 -18.02 -25.94 11.16
N GLU A 137 -18.31 -26.49 9.98
CA GLU A 137 -17.66 -26.10 8.72
C GLU A 137 -17.90 -24.62 8.40
N ARG A 138 -19.16 -24.15 8.49
CA ARG A 138 -19.48 -22.74 8.28
C ARG A 138 -18.80 -21.81 9.29
N ALA A 139 -18.73 -22.22 10.56
CA ALA A 139 -18.04 -21.47 11.58
C ALA A 139 -16.53 -21.41 11.30
N HIS A 140 -15.92 -22.52 10.89
CA HIS A 140 -14.51 -22.58 10.54
C HIS A 140 -14.19 -21.66 9.35
N LEU A 141 -14.95 -21.76 8.26
CA LEU A 141 -14.80 -20.88 7.10
C LEU A 141 -15.02 -19.41 7.44
N SER A 142 -15.96 -19.09 8.34
CA SER A 142 -16.17 -17.72 8.81
C SER A 142 -14.95 -17.20 9.57
N ILE A 143 -14.41 -18.00 10.51
CA ILE A 143 -13.23 -17.62 11.30
C ILE A 143 -12.02 -17.41 10.38
N GLU A 144 -11.78 -18.31 9.44
CA GLU A 144 -10.68 -18.19 8.48
C GLU A 144 -10.81 -16.94 7.61
N ARG A 145 -12.01 -16.69 7.06
CA ARG A 145 -12.31 -15.48 6.29
C ARG A 145 -12.06 -14.22 7.13
N ASP A 146 -12.58 -14.17 8.35
CA ASP A 146 -12.48 -13.01 9.22
C ASP A 146 -11.01 -12.75 9.62
N TYR A 147 -10.23 -13.80 9.83
CA TYR A 147 -8.78 -13.71 10.07
C TYR A 147 -8.03 -13.15 8.85
N LEU A 148 -8.27 -13.68 7.65
CA LEU A 148 -7.63 -13.20 6.42
C LEU A 148 -8.00 -11.74 6.11
N GLN A 149 -9.27 -11.37 6.29
CA GLN A 149 -9.71 -10.00 6.12
C GLN A 149 -9.02 -9.07 7.13
N ALA A 150 -8.93 -9.48 8.40
CA ALA A 150 -8.21 -8.72 9.41
C ALA A 150 -6.72 -8.53 9.05
N CYS A 151 -6.05 -9.55 8.52
CA CYS A 151 -4.67 -9.42 8.05
C CYS A 151 -4.54 -8.35 6.96
N ILE A 152 -5.42 -8.35 5.96
CA ILE A 152 -5.40 -7.40 4.84
C ILE A 152 -5.72 -5.97 5.33
N ASP A 153 -6.67 -5.83 6.25
CA ASP A 153 -7.14 -4.54 6.75
C ASP A 153 -6.10 -3.78 7.57
N HIS A 154 -5.20 -4.50 8.25
CA HIS A 154 -4.13 -3.92 9.06
C HIS A 154 -2.83 -3.67 8.28
N LEU A 155 -2.76 -4.06 7.01
CA LEU A 155 -1.62 -3.72 6.16
C LEU A 155 -1.65 -2.23 5.80
N PRO A 156 -0.54 -1.50 5.99
CA PRO A 156 -0.48 -0.07 5.66
C PRO A 156 -0.47 0.20 4.15
N THR A 157 -0.20 -0.83 3.35
CA THR A 157 -0.16 -0.74 1.89
C THR A 157 -1.58 -0.74 1.34
N PRO A 158 -1.97 0.23 0.51
CA PRO A 158 -3.21 0.18 -0.26
C PRO A 158 -3.33 -1.10 -1.09
N ILE A 159 -4.34 -1.92 -0.80
CA ILE A 159 -4.63 -3.18 -1.49
C ILE A 159 -6.07 -3.16 -2.01
N PHE A 160 -6.26 -3.64 -3.23
CA PHE A 160 -7.58 -3.79 -3.87
C PHE A 160 -7.69 -5.12 -4.63
N PHE A 161 -8.93 -5.54 -4.84
CA PHE A 161 -9.31 -6.73 -5.59
C PHE A 161 -10.38 -6.37 -6.60
N LYS A 162 -10.25 -6.88 -7.82
CA LYS A 162 -11.26 -6.79 -8.88
C LYS A 162 -11.65 -8.18 -9.35
N ASN A 163 -12.90 -8.35 -9.80
CA ASN A 163 -13.32 -9.54 -10.52
C ASN A 163 -12.87 -9.49 -12.00
N ALA A 164 -13.23 -10.52 -12.77
CA ALA A 164 -12.94 -10.62 -14.20
C ALA A 164 -13.60 -9.52 -15.05
N ASP A 165 -14.66 -8.88 -14.57
CA ASP A 165 -15.32 -7.74 -15.25
C ASP A 165 -14.68 -6.38 -14.90
N GLY A 166 -13.57 -6.37 -14.14
CA GLY A 166 -12.87 -5.15 -13.73
C GLY A 166 -13.57 -4.35 -12.61
N VAL A 167 -14.58 -4.94 -11.96
CA VAL A 167 -15.33 -4.34 -10.85
C VAL A 167 -14.61 -4.61 -9.54
N TYR A 168 -14.45 -3.60 -8.69
CA TYR A 168 -13.86 -3.76 -7.36
C TYR A 168 -14.74 -4.65 -6.48
N VAL A 169 -14.20 -5.77 -6.00
CA VAL A 169 -14.90 -6.71 -5.11
C VAL A 169 -14.40 -6.66 -3.67
N GLY A 170 -13.29 -5.95 -3.43
CA GLY A 170 -12.77 -5.71 -2.09
C GLY A 170 -11.58 -4.75 -2.13
N CYS A 171 -11.30 -4.13 -1.01
CA CYS A 171 -10.08 -3.36 -0.77
C CYS A 171 -9.88 -3.20 0.74
N ASN A 172 -8.68 -2.82 1.16
CA ASN A 172 -8.39 -2.55 2.56
C ASN A 172 -8.61 -1.06 2.92
N PRO A 173 -8.66 -0.71 4.21
CA PRO A 173 -8.81 0.67 4.66
C PRO A 173 -7.71 1.61 4.12
N ALA A 174 -6.48 1.12 3.96
CA ALA A 174 -5.39 1.91 3.39
C ALA A 174 -5.69 2.35 1.93
N PHE A 175 -6.30 1.49 1.12
CA PHE A 175 -6.72 1.83 -0.24
C PHE A 175 -7.87 2.83 -0.25
N ALA A 176 -8.88 2.64 0.60
CA ALA A 176 -9.99 3.56 0.77
C ALA A 176 -9.50 4.99 1.15
N ALA A 177 -8.56 5.08 2.10
CA ALA A 177 -7.92 6.34 2.47
C ALA A 177 -7.11 6.95 1.31
N PHE A 178 -6.35 6.11 0.58
CA PHE A 178 -5.51 6.54 -0.53
C PHE A 178 -6.29 7.25 -1.64
N ILE A 179 -7.42 6.66 -2.04
CA ILE A 179 -8.32 7.24 -3.05
C ILE A 179 -9.26 8.32 -2.47
N GLY A 180 -9.36 8.42 -1.14
CA GLY A 180 -10.23 9.38 -0.45
C GLY A 180 -11.72 9.03 -0.52
N ARG A 181 -12.07 7.74 -0.48
CA ARG A 181 -13.46 7.26 -0.52
C ARG A 181 -13.69 6.20 0.56
N PRO A 182 -14.89 6.14 1.17
CA PRO A 182 -15.23 5.05 2.08
C PRO A 182 -15.32 3.72 1.31
N LEU A 183 -15.24 2.60 2.02
CA LEU A 183 -15.19 1.24 1.45
C LEU A 183 -16.40 0.92 0.55
N ASP A 184 -17.60 1.28 1.01
CA ASP A 184 -18.87 1.18 0.27
C ASP A 184 -18.92 2.10 -0.97
N GLY A 185 -18.05 3.10 -1.01
CA GLY A 185 -17.80 3.98 -2.14
C GLY A 185 -16.86 3.39 -3.21
N VAL A 186 -16.37 2.16 -3.03
CA VAL A 186 -15.43 1.48 -3.93
C VAL A 186 -15.99 0.15 -4.41
N VAL A 187 -16.42 -0.69 -3.48
CA VAL A 187 -16.89 -2.04 -3.79
C VAL A 187 -18.14 -1.97 -4.68
N GLY A 188 -18.17 -2.79 -5.72
CA GLY A 188 -19.22 -2.82 -6.73
C GLY A 188 -19.07 -1.78 -7.84
N ARG A 189 -18.04 -0.93 -7.82
CA ARG A 189 -17.82 0.10 -8.84
C ARG A 189 -16.72 -0.27 -9.82
N SER A 190 -16.75 0.34 -11.00
CA SER A 190 -15.70 0.27 -12.00
C SER A 190 -14.58 1.29 -11.73
N VAL A 191 -13.44 1.15 -12.42
CA VAL A 191 -12.34 2.14 -12.33
C VAL A 191 -12.75 3.53 -12.79
N PHE A 192 -13.73 3.64 -13.69
CA PHE A 192 -14.25 4.93 -14.19
C PHE A 192 -15.03 5.71 -13.13
N GLU A 193 -15.61 5.02 -12.15
CA GLU A 193 -16.37 5.64 -11.06
C GLU A 193 -15.49 6.00 -9.86
N VAL A 194 -14.33 5.33 -9.74
CA VAL A 194 -13.41 5.47 -8.60
C VAL A 194 -12.25 6.41 -8.93
N ALA A 195 -11.59 6.22 -10.07
CA ALA A 195 -10.39 6.94 -10.46
C ALA A 195 -10.71 8.22 -11.27
N PRO A 196 -9.78 9.20 -11.33
CA PRO A 196 -9.92 10.36 -12.22
C PRO A 196 -10.09 9.94 -13.68
N GLN A 197 -10.96 10.63 -14.42
CA GLN A 197 -11.33 10.27 -15.79
C GLN A 197 -10.14 10.21 -16.76
N SER A 198 -9.14 11.09 -16.57
CA SER A 198 -7.90 11.11 -17.36
C SER A 198 -7.03 9.86 -17.18
N LEU A 199 -7.19 9.13 -16.07
CA LEU A 199 -6.40 7.94 -15.73
C LEU A 199 -7.21 6.64 -15.87
N ALA A 200 -8.53 6.71 -15.72
CA ALA A 200 -9.41 5.53 -15.71
C ALA A 200 -9.28 4.68 -16.98
N ALA A 201 -9.27 5.29 -18.17
CA ALA A 201 -9.12 4.55 -19.44
C ALA A 201 -7.78 3.81 -19.53
N ARG A 202 -6.69 4.45 -19.07
CA ARG A 202 -5.36 3.83 -19.04
C ARG A 202 -5.30 2.67 -18.05
N TYR A 203 -5.92 2.83 -16.88
CA TYR A 203 -5.98 1.76 -15.88
C TYR A 203 -6.84 0.58 -16.34
N GLN A 204 -7.98 0.85 -16.98
CA GLN A 204 -8.83 -0.19 -17.55
C GLN A 204 -8.08 -1.00 -18.60
N ALA A 205 -7.45 -0.34 -19.57
CA ALA A 205 -6.69 -1.03 -20.61
C ALA A 205 -5.54 -1.89 -20.04
N ALA A 206 -4.87 -1.41 -18.99
CA ALA A 206 -3.82 -2.17 -18.31
C ALA A 206 -4.37 -3.37 -17.52
N ASP A 207 -5.57 -3.25 -16.95
CA ASP A 207 -6.27 -4.33 -16.26
C ASP A 207 -6.76 -5.39 -17.26
N ASP A 208 -7.33 -4.98 -18.40
CA ASP A 208 -7.80 -5.86 -19.47
C ASP A 208 -6.65 -6.70 -20.05
N ASP A 209 -5.51 -6.07 -20.34
CA ASP A 209 -4.29 -6.77 -20.78
C ASP A 209 -3.81 -7.80 -19.75
N LEU A 210 -3.80 -7.43 -18.46
CA LEU A 210 -3.39 -8.34 -17.39
C LEU A 210 -4.36 -9.52 -17.24
N LEU A 211 -5.66 -9.31 -17.40
CA LEU A 211 -6.66 -10.38 -17.35
C LEU A 211 -6.50 -11.37 -18.51
N VAL A 212 -6.16 -10.89 -19.71
CA VAL A 212 -5.92 -11.72 -20.89
C VAL A 212 -4.59 -12.46 -20.81
N ARG A 213 -3.50 -11.75 -20.48
CA ARG A 213 -2.14 -12.31 -20.46
C ARG A 213 -1.88 -13.18 -19.24
N GLY A 214 -2.52 -12.88 -18.12
CA GLY A 214 -2.22 -13.47 -16.82
C GLY A 214 -0.87 -13.01 -16.24
N GLY A 215 -0.48 -13.59 -15.10
CA GLY A 215 0.78 -13.30 -14.42
C GLY A 215 0.76 -12.00 -13.63
N THR A 216 1.85 -11.23 -13.70
CA THR A 216 2.03 -9.98 -12.94
C THR A 216 2.34 -8.79 -13.86
N GLN A 217 1.96 -7.61 -13.38
CA GLN A 217 2.25 -6.31 -14.00
C GLN A 217 2.75 -5.37 -12.93
N VAL A 218 3.92 -4.75 -13.16
CA VAL A 218 4.55 -3.79 -12.25
C VAL A 218 4.95 -2.55 -13.03
N TYR A 219 4.49 -1.38 -12.61
CA TYR A 219 4.87 -0.11 -13.23
C TYR A 219 4.85 1.06 -12.25
N GLU A 220 5.71 2.05 -12.48
CA GLU A 220 5.74 3.30 -11.74
C GLU A 220 4.77 4.32 -12.36
N SER A 221 4.14 5.15 -11.53
CA SER A 221 3.36 6.31 -11.99
C SER A 221 3.36 7.40 -10.94
N GLU A 222 3.22 8.64 -11.39
CA GLU A 222 2.81 9.74 -10.52
C GLU A 222 1.30 9.75 -10.37
N VAL A 223 0.84 9.94 -9.15
CA VAL A 223 -0.58 10.02 -8.82
C VAL A 223 -0.82 11.14 -7.81
N HIS A 224 -2.00 11.75 -7.90
CA HIS A 224 -2.47 12.70 -6.90
C HIS A 224 -3.20 11.92 -5.82
N HIS A 225 -2.68 11.95 -4.60
CA HIS A 225 -3.38 11.43 -3.44
C HIS A 225 -4.61 12.30 -3.14
N SER A 226 -5.59 11.76 -2.40
CA SER A 226 -6.83 12.48 -2.02
C SER A 226 -6.59 13.85 -1.36
N GLY A 227 -5.46 14.03 -0.68
CA GLY A 227 -5.01 15.32 -0.13
C GLY A 227 -4.35 16.29 -1.13
N GLY A 228 -4.42 16.05 -2.44
CA GLY A 228 -3.85 16.90 -3.50
C GLY A 228 -2.33 16.82 -3.69
N ARG A 229 -1.61 16.13 -2.80
CA ARG A 229 -0.15 15.96 -2.91
C ARG A 229 0.21 14.95 -3.99
N ARG A 230 1.17 15.30 -4.85
CA ARG A 230 1.79 14.36 -5.82
C ARG A 230 2.59 13.30 -5.08
N ARG A 231 2.41 12.04 -5.47
CA ARG A 231 3.13 10.87 -4.96
C ARG A 231 3.68 10.06 -6.12
N HIS A 232 4.88 9.55 -5.97
CA HIS A 232 5.41 8.51 -6.84
C HIS A 232 4.99 7.16 -6.28
N VAL A 233 4.34 6.35 -7.10
CA VAL A 233 3.87 5.02 -6.67
C VAL A 233 4.29 3.94 -7.63
N VAL A 234 4.45 2.73 -7.11
CA VAL A 234 4.54 1.49 -7.88
C VAL A 234 3.21 0.77 -7.76
N PHE A 235 2.58 0.49 -8.89
CA PHE A 235 1.46 -0.44 -8.96
C PHE A 235 2.01 -1.84 -9.14
N HIS A 236 1.68 -2.74 -8.21
CA HIS A 236 1.95 -4.16 -8.33
C HIS A 236 0.62 -4.89 -8.48
N LYS A 237 0.36 -5.45 -9.65
CA LYS A 237 -0.88 -6.16 -9.96
C LYS A 237 -0.59 -7.61 -10.36
N ALA A 238 -1.46 -8.51 -9.94
CA ALA A 238 -1.41 -9.92 -10.30
C ALA A 238 -2.79 -10.41 -10.73
N ALA A 239 -2.84 -11.16 -11.83
CA ALA A 239 -4.04 -11.88 -12.22
C ALA A 239 -4.25 -13.06 -11.27
N MET A 240 -5.40 -13.12 -10.60
CA MET A 240 -5.76 -14.19 -9.70
C MET A 240 -6.38 -15.34 -10.50
N GLN A 241 -5.84 -16.54 -10.34
CA GLN A 241 -6.35 -17.75 -11.00
C GLN A 241 -7.27 -18.53 -10.06
N GLY A 242 -8.34 -19.09 -10.61
CA GLY A 242 -9.15 -20.12 -9.95
C GLY A 242 -8.46 -21.48 -9.96
N GLY A 243 -8.96 -22.41 -9.15
CA GLY A 243 -8.45 -23.79 -9.10
C GLY A 243 -8.62 -24.58 -10.42
N ASP A 244 -9.37 -24.06 -11.37
CA ASP A 244 -9.58 -24.56 -12.73
C ASP A 244 -8.65 -23.93 -13.78
N GLY A 245 -7.75 -23.03 -13.35
CA GLY A 245 -6.84 -22.30 -14.24
C GLY A 245 -7.48 -21.08 -14.93
N SER A 246 -8.76 -20.80 -14.70
CA SER A 246 -9.42 -19.60 -15.23
C SER A 246 -8.99 -18.35 -14.46
N VAL A 247 -8.85 -17.21 -15.12
CA VAL A 247 -8.58 -15.93 -14.45
C VAL A 247 -9.87 -15.43 -13.79
N ARG A 248 -9.85 -15.29 -12.46
CA ARG A 248 -11.00 -14.82 -11.66
C ARG A 248 -11.01 -13.32 -11.41
N GLY A 249 -9.89 -12.65 -11.62
CA GLY A 249 -9.78 -11.22 -11.36
C GLY A 249 -8.35 -10.74 -11.16
N ILE A 250 -8.20 -9.60 -10.50
CA ILE A 250 -6.91 -8.94 -10.24
C ILE A 250 -6.78 -8.62 -8.76
N ALA A 251 -5.63 -8.92 -8.17
CA ALA A 251 -5.19 -8.34 -6.91
C ALA A 251 -4.16 -7.25 -7.20
N GLY A 252 -4.30 -6.09 -6.57
CA GLY A 252 -3.39 -4.96 -6.77
C GLY A 252 -2.96 -4.35 -5.44
N ALA A 253 -1.69 -3.94 -5.38
CA ALA A 253 -1.12 -3.15 -4.30
C ALA A 253 -0.48 -1.87 -4.86
N ILE A 254 -0.55 -0.79 -4.09
CA ILE A 254 0.08 0.50 -4.43
C ILE A 254 1.15 0.79 -3.40
N LEU A 255 2.41 0.83 -3.81
CA LEU A 255 3.54 1.16 -2.93
C LEU A 255 3.95 2.62 -3.16
N ASP A 256 3.92 3.44 -2.11
CA ASP A 256 4.44 4.81 -2.17
C ASP A 256 5.99 4.75 -2.13
N ILE A 257 6.62 5.24 -3.20
CA ILE A 257 8.07 5.32 -3.36
C ILE A 257 8.55 6.78 -3.39
N THR A 258 7.71 7.72 -2.97
CA THR A 258 8.02 9.16 -3.01
C THR A 258 9.28 9.49 -2.20
N GLU A 259 9.36 9.01 -0.95
CA GLU A 259 10.53 9.25 -0.08
C GLU A 259 11.80 8.65 -0.69
N ARG A 260 11.70 7.42 -1.22
CA ARG A 260 12.81 6.76 -1.92
C ARG A 260 13.28 7.59 -3.11
N LYS A 261 12.39 8.08 -3.97
CA LYS A 261 12.74 8.93 -5.13
C LYS A 261 13.36 10.26 -4.69
N MET A 262 12.86 10.87 -3.61
CA MET A 262 13.44 12.09 -3.06
C MET A 262 14.86 11.86 -2.53
N LEU A 263 15.08 10.76 -1.81
CA LEU A 263 16.41 10.37 -1.32
C LEU A 263 17.35 10.03 -2.49
N GLU A 264 16.89 9.31 -3.50
CA GLU A 264 17.66 9.04 -4.72
C GLU A 264 18.06 10.35 -5.41
N ALA A 265 17.15 11.31 -5.55
CA ALA A 265 17.44 12.63 -6.11
C ALA A 265 18.46 13.41 -5.27
N GLN A 266 18.31 13.41 -3.94
CA GLN A 266 19.26 14.05 -3.02
C GLN A 266 20.65 13.40 -3.08
N LEU A 267 20.72 12.07 -3.22
CA LEU A 267 21.99 11.35 -3.37
C LEU A 267 22.67 11.68 -4.70
N ILE A 268 21.91 11.80 -5.77
CA ILE A 268 22.43 12.24 -7.08
C ILE A 268 22.98 13.66 -6.95
N GLU A 269 22.21 14.59 -6.39
CA GLU A 269 22.63 15.97 -6.20
C GLU A 269 23.88 16.07 -5.32
N ALA A 270 23.92 15.35 -4.19
CA ALA A 270 25.08 15.29 -3.31
C ALA A 270 26.31 14.65 -3.97
N ALA A 271 26.13 13.74 -4.93
CA ALA A 271 27.23 13.15 -5.70
C ALA A 271 27.74 14.06 -6.83
N GLU A 272 26.97 15.08 -7.22
CA GLU A 272 27.27 16.01 -8.32
C GLU A 272 27.73 17.39 -7.86
N ARG A 273 27.43 17.76 -6.62
CA ARG A 273 27.74 19.07 -6.03
C ARG A 273 28.94 19.02 -5.08
N ASP A 274 29.62 20.15 -4.91
CA ASP A 274 30.64 20.35 -3.86
C ASP A 274 29.96 20.64 -2.52
N PRO A 275 30.29 19.92 -1.43
CA PRO A 275 29.58 20.04 -0.15
C PRO A 275 29.81 21.39 0.56
N LEU A 276 30.85 22.14 0.22
CA LEU A 276 31.12 23.43 0.85
C LEU A 276 30.40 24.55 0.11
N THR A 277 30.51 24.59 -1.22
CA THR A 277 30.06 25.74 -2.03
C THR A 277 28.76 25.53 -2.76
N ASN A 278 28.25 24.29 -2.83
CA ASN A 278 27.09 23.90 -3.63
C ASN A 278 27.25 24.15 -5.15
N ALA A 279 28.46 24.44 -5.64
CA ALA A 279 28.76 24.40 -7.08
C ALA A 279 28.70 22.94 -7.58
N TYR A 280 28.73 22.73 -8.90
CA TYR A 280 29.11 21.42 -9.40
C TYR A 280 30.50 21.02 -8.87
N ASN A 281 30.70 19.74 -8.60
CA ASN A 281 32.02 19.23 -8.27
C ASN A 281 32.83 18.94 -9.54
N ARG A 282 34.13 18.72 -9.37
CA ARG A 282 35.05 18.38 -10.47
C ARG A 282 34.55 17.23 -11.34
N ARG A 283 33.94 16.18 -10.76
CA ARG A 283 33.44 15.03 -11.53
C ARG A 283 32.32 15.45 -12.47
N LYS A 284 31.34 16.20 -11.96
CA LYS A 284 30.19 16.66 -12.77
C LYS A 284 30.60 17.68 -13.83
N PHE A 285 31.60 18.53 -13.54
CA PHE A 285 32.20 19.41 -14.55
C PHE A 285 32.66 18.65 -15.79
N PHE A 286 33.51 17.63 -15.61
CA PHE A 286 34.05 16.87 -16.74
C PHE A 286 32.96 16.13 -17.51
N GLU A 287 31.95 15.58 -16.81
CA GLU A 287 30.80 14.93 -17.44
C GLU A 287 30.04 15.90 -18.37
N LEU A 288 29.66 17.08 -17.87
CA LEU A 288 28.93 18.09 -18.64
C LEU A 288 29.78 18.67 -19.77
N ALA A 289 31.02 19.05 -19.47
CA ALA A 289 31.94 19.64 -20.45
C ALA A 289 32.24 18.66 -21.59
N GLN A 290 32.45 17.37 -21.31
CA GLN A 290 32.66 16.36 -22.35
C GLN A 290 31.42 16.16 -23.22
N ALA A 291 30.22 16.12 -22.64
CA ALA A 291 28.98 16.00 -23.39
C ALA A 291 28.77 17.19 -24.34
N MET A 292 28.95 18.42 -23.83
CA MET A 292 28.84 19.64 -24.64
C MET A 292 29.96 19.76 -25.69
N THR A 293 31.17 19.31 -25.37
CA THR A 293 32.30 19.25 -26.32
C THR A 293 31.98 18.30 -27.48
N ALA A 294 31.43 17.12 -27.20
CA ALA A 294 31.03 16.16 -28.22
C ALA A 294 29.92 16.71 -29.13
N GLU A 295 28.95 17.43 -28.56
CA GLU A 295 27.91 18.11 -29.34
C GLU A 295 28.51 19.21 -30.23
N ALA A 296 29.39 20.05 -29.68
CA ALA A 296 30.07 21.11 -30.42
C ALA A 296 30.95 20.57 -31.57
N ALA A 297 31.60 19.43 -31.38
CA ALA A 297 32.38 18.75 -32.43
C ALA A 297 31.52 18.35 -33.62
N ALA A 298 30.28 17.88 -33.38
CA ALA A 298 29.35 17.50 -34.44
C ALA A 298 28.97 18.69 -35.35
N PHE A 299 28.95 19.90 -34.79
CA PHE A 299 28.60 21.13 -35.53
C PHE A 299 29.81 21.99 -35.89
N GLY A 300 31.04 21.56 -35.57
CA GLY A 300 32.27 22.33 -35.80
C GLY A 300 32.27 23.69 -35.10
N ARG A 301 31.68 23.77 -33.90
CA ARG A 301 31.61 25.01 -33.12
C ARG A 301 32.74 25.07 -32.08
N PRO A 302 33.36 26.24 -31.85
CA PRO A 302 34.37 26.39 -30.82
C PRO A 302 33.75 26.27 -29.42
N VAL A 303 34.57 25.91 -28.46
CA VAL A 303 34.21 25.88 -27.04
C VAL A 303 35.33 26.54 -26.22
N SER A 304 35.00 27.10 -25.06
CA SER A 304 35.98 27.74 -24.18
C SER A 304 35.94 27.17 -22.76
N VAL A 305 37.11 27.15 -22.12
CA VAL A 305 37.30 26.75 -20.73
C VAL A 305 38.07 27.81 -19.96
N ALA A 306 37.71 27.99 -18.70
CA ALA A 306 38.46 28.83 -17.78
C ALA A 306 38.89 28.06 -16.53
N VAL A 307 40.12 28.33 -16.09
CA VAL A 307 40.63 27.95 -14.77
C VAL A 307 40.69 29.22 -13.92
N ILE A 308 40.03 29.16 -12.77
CA ILE A 308 39.79 30.29 -11.88
C ILE A 308 40.40 29.94 -10.53
N ASP A 309 41.15 30.86 -9.93
CA ASP A 309 41.74 30.68 -8.61
C ASP A 309 41.53 31.91 -7.73
N VAL A 310 41.21 31.67 -6.46
CA VAL A 310 41.06 32.74 -5.47
C VAL A 310 42.42 33.25 -5.03
N ASP A 311 42.67 34.50 -5.38
CA ASP A 311 43.93 35.17 -5.09
C ASP A 311 44.16 35.25 -3.58
N GLN A 312 45.35 34.83 -3.15
CA GLN A 312 45.80 34.92 -1.76
C GLN A 312 44.87 34.20 -0.77
N PHE A 313 44.18 33.13 -1.17
CA PHE A 313 43.26 32.39 -0.30
C PHE A 313 43.91 31.90 1.01
N LYS A 314 45.18 31.47 0.94
CA LYS A 314 45.95 31.13 2.14
C LYS A 314 46.07 32.29 3.13
N LEU A 315 46.26 33.52 2.66
CA LEU A 315 46.33 34.72 3.52
C LEU A 315 44.99 35.00 4.19
N ILE A 316 43.87 34.75 3.49
CA ILE A 316 42.52 34.85 4.06
C ILE A 316 42.39 33.86 5.22
N ASN A 317 42.73 32.59 5.00
CA ASN A 317 42.71 31.57 6.06
C ASN A 317 43.62 31.90 7.23
N ASP A 318 44.86 32.34 6.95
CA ASP A 318 45.87 32.61 7.98
C ASP A 318 45.49 33.82 8.85
N ARG A 319 44.78 34.82 8.30
CA ARG A 319 44.38 36.03 9.03
C ARG A 319 42.99 35.98 9.65
N LEU A 320 42.03 35.37 8.97
CA LEU A 320 40.61 35.40 9.34
C LEU A 320 40.08 34.03 9.80
N GLY A 321 40.88 32.98 9.65
CA GLY A 321 40.54 31.61 10.01
C GLY A 321 39.82 30.85 8.89
N HIS A 322 39.84 29.52 8.99
CA HIS A 322 39.25 28.63 7.99
C HIS A 322 37.75 28.83 7.79
N ALA A 323 36.99 29.20 8.84
CA ALA A 323 35.57 29.47 8.71
C ALA A 323 35.28 30.65 7.78
N GLU A 324 36.11 31.70 7.80
CA GLU A 324 35.99 32.83 6.89
C GLU A 324 36.51 32.52 5.48
N GLY A 325 37.52 31.66 5.36
CA GLY A 325 37.89 31.09 4.06
C GLY A 325 36.74 30.32 3.42
N ASP A 326 36.06 29.47 4.20
CA ASP A 326 34.87 28.73 3.75
C ASP A 326 33.73 29.67 3.34
N ASN A 327 33.46 30.73 4.10
CA ASN A 327 32.48 31.76 3.74
C ASN A 327 32.86 32.48 2.45
N THR A 328 34.15 32.78 2.26
CA THR A 328 34.68 33.40 1.05
C THR A 328 34.44 32.50 -0.16
N LEU A 329 34.72 31.20 -0.06
CA LEU A 329 34.48 30.24 -1.14
C LEU A 329 33.00 30.10 -1.49
N ARG A 330 32.11 30.06 -0.48
CA ARG A 330 30.65 30.05 -0.70
C ARG A 330 30.17 31.29 -1.46
N MET A 331 30.62 32.46 -1.02
CA MET A 331 30.26 33.73 -1.67
C MET A 331 30.77 33.77 -3.11
N ILE A 332 32.05 33.44 -3.34
CA ILE A 332 32.64 33.43 -4.69
C ILE A 332 31.86 32.47 -5.57
N SER A 333 31.59 31.25 -5.11
CA SER A 333 30.80 30.28 -5.85
C SER A 333 29.41 30.80 -6.26
N ALA A 334 28.68 31.40 -5.33
CA ALA A 334 27.37 31.99 -5.61
C ALA A 334 27.47 33.12 -6.66
N VAL A 335 28.46 34.00 -6.53
CA VAL A 335 28.70 35.07 -7.51
C VAL A 335 29.04 34.51 -8.89
N LEU A 336 29.86 33.45 -8.97
CA LEU A 336 30.18 32.81 -10.25
C LEU A 336 28.93 32.17 -10.88
N GLU A 337 28.12 31.43 -10.11
CA GLU A 337 26.87 30.82 -10.61
C GLU A 337 25.87 31.88 -11.11
N GLU A 338 25.70 32.99 -10.39
CA GLU A 338 24.80 34.08 -10.79
C GLU A 338 25.27 34.83 -12.04
N THR A 339 26.58 34.90 -12.28
CA THR A 339 27.16 35.73 -13.36
C THR A 339 27.49 34.95 -14.63
N ILE A 340 27.68 33.63 -14.54
CA ILE A 340 28.09 32.80 -15.68
C ILE A 340 26.96 32.60 -16.70
N GLY A 341 25.70 32.54 -16.26
CA GLY A 341 24.51 32.35 -17.10
C GLY A 341 24.15 30.89 -17.41
N ASP A 342 22.87 30.63 -17.67
CA ASP A 342 22.25 29.29 -17.68
C ASP A 342 22.83 28.28 -18.68
N ALA A 343 23.44 28.73 -19.78
CA ALA A 343 24.00 27.88 -20.82
C ALA A 343 25.42 27.38 -20.51
N ASN A 344 26.04 27.89 -19.45
CA ASN A 344 27.44 27.66 -19.10
C ASN A 344 27.55 26.85 -17.81
N VAL A 345 28.70 26.23 -17.59
CA VAL A 345 28.95 25.38 -16.41
C VAL A 345 30.02 26.03 -15.56
N VAL A 346 29.79 26.13 -14.25
CA VAL A 346 30.82 26.43 -13.25
C VAL A 346 30.89 25.32 -12.22
N ALA A 347 32.10 24.97 -11.80
CA ALA A 347 32.34 23.93 -10.82
C ALA A 347 33.54 24.25 -9.94
N ARG A 348 33.55 23.72 -8.72
CA ARG A 348 34.74 23.74 -7.87
C ARG A 348 35.61 22.53 -8.19
N ALA A 349 36.85 22.79 -8.61
CA ALA A 349 37.83 21.77 -8.94
C ALA A 349 38.43 21.12 -7.67
N GLY A 350 38.61 21.93 -6.62
CA GLY A 350 39.16 21.56 -5.32
C GLY A 350 39.89 22.74 -4.69
N GLY A 351 40.05 22.76 -3.36
CA GLY A 351 40.71 23.87 -2.67
C GLY A 351 40.06 25.22 -2.99
N GLU A 352 40.84 26.15 -3.50
CA GLU A 352 40.45 27.49 -3.97
C GLU A 352 40.22 27.60 -5.49
N GLU A 353 40.26 26.48 -6.21
CA GLU A 353 40.19 26.45 -7.67
C GLU A 353 38.79 26.11 -8.18
N PHE A 354 38.38 26.82 -9.23
CA PHE A 354 37.13 26.62 -9.95
C PHE A 354 37.40 26.46 -11.45
N TYR A 355 36.54 25.70 -12.12
CA TYR A 355 36.50 25.60 -13.58
C TYR A 355 35.21 26.20 -14.11
N ALA A 356 35.30 26.80 -15.29
CA ALA A 356 34.13 27.20 -16.07
C ALA A 356 34.21 26.67 -17.51
N PHE A 357 33.07 26.30 -18.09
CA PHE A 357 32.94 25.81 -19.46
C PHE A 357 31.87 26.60 -20.20
N PHE A 358 32.19 27.01 -21.42
CA PHE A 358 31.37 27.88 -22.26
C PHE A 358 31.18 27.22 -23.63
N PRO A 359 30.00 26.63 -23.92
CA PRO A 359 29.76 25.95 -25.18
C PRO A 359 29.48 26.94 -26.31
N TYR A 360 30.00 26.65 -27.51
CA TYR A 360 29.68 27.37 -28.76
C TYR A 360 30.22 28.80 -28.86
N VAL A 361 31.32 29.09 -28.17
CA VAL A 361 31.89 30.43 -28.08
C VAL A 361 33.42 30.35 -27.94
N THR A 362 34.11 31.29 -28.58
CA THR A 362 35.56 31.49 -28.50
C THR A 362 35.99 32.24 -27.24
N ALA A 363 37.28 32.21 -26.92
CA ALA A 363 37.81 32.82 -25.71
C ALA A 363 37.65 34.35 -25.76
N VAL A 364 37.86 34.93 -26.93
CA VAL A 364 37.70 36.38 -27.17
C VAL A 364 36.25 36.82 -26.95
N GLU A 365 35.28 36.03 -27.44
CA GLU A 365 33.85 36.33 -27.30
C GLU A 365 33.37 36.23 -25.86
N VAL A 366 33.89 35.27 -25.07
CA VAL A 366 33.47 35.09 -23.67
C VAL A 366 34.27 35.90 -22.66
N ALA A 367 35.45 36.41 -23.03
CA ALA A 367 36.29 37.21 -22.14
C ALA A 367 35.53 38.36 -21.42
N PRO A 368 34.58 39.09 -22.04
CA PRO A 368 33.78 40.09 -21.34
C PRO A 368 32.85 39.50 -20.26
N VAL A 369 32.35 38.27 -20.44
CA VAL A 369 31.55 37.57 -19.41
C VAL A 369 32.46 37.20 -18.25
N VAL A 370 33.62 36.62 -18.54
CA VAL A 370 34.61 36.17 -17.55
C VAL A 370 35.16 37.35 -16.74
N ASP A 371 35.42 38.50 -17.37
CA ASP A 371 35.85 39.71 -16.65
C ASP A 371 34.73 40.30 -15.79
N ARG A 372 33.45 40.19 -16.20
CA ARG A 372 32.33 40.55 -15.33
C ARG A 372 32.26 39.67 -14.09
N MET A 373 32.49 38.36 -14.23
CA MET A 373 32.58 37.44 -13.09
C MET A 373 33.66 37.90 -12.10
N ARG A 374 34.87 38.20 -12.61
CA ARG A 374 35.99 38.75 -11.82
C ARG A 374 35.63 40.04 -11.09
N ILE A 375 35.04 41.01 -11.79
CA ILE A 375 34.62 42.30 -11.21
C ILE A 375 33.56 42.09 -10.14
N ALA A 376 32.60 41.20 -10.37
CA ALA A 376 31.54 40.89 -9.41
C ALA A 376 32.11 40.26 -8.13
N VAL A 377 33.06 39.34 -8.25
CA VAL A 377 33.75 38.76 -7.09
C VAL A 377 34.52 39.83 -6.31
N GLN A 378 35.32 40.65 -6.99
CA GLN A 378 36.06 41.73 -6.35
C GLN A 378 35.12 42.68 -5.58
N ARG A 379 33.99 43.05 -6.17
CA ARG A 379 32.98 43.93 -5.54
C ARG A 379 32.36 43.29 -4.30
N ASN A 380 31.94 42.04 -4.37
CA ASN A 380 31.29 41.35 -3.25
C ASN A 380 32.28 41.08 -2.11
N CYS A 381 33.51 40.66 -2.41
CA CYS A 381 34.57 40.54 -1.41
C CYS A 381 34.84 41.87 -0.69
N SER A 382 34.89 42.98 -1.43
CA SER A 382 35.14 44.30 -0.84
C SER A 382 34.01 44.76 0.11
N GLN A 383 32.79 44.29 -0.08
CA GLN A 383 31.63 44.64 0.75
C GLN A 383 31.51 43.75 2.01
N ALA A 384 32.06 42.54 1.99
CA ALA A 384 31.86 41.50 3.00
C ALA A 384 32.74 41.63 4.27
N ALA A 385 33.17 42.82 4.69
CA ALA A 385 34.10 43.03 5.82
C ALA A 385 35.48 42.33 5.69
N LEU A 386 35.82 41.79 4.50
CA LEU A 386 37.18 41.31 4.13
C LEU A 386 38.15 42.50 3.87
N SER A 387 37.94 43.65 4.50
CA SER A 387 38.47 44.95 4.06
C SER A 387 40.00 45.04 3.99
N ASP A 388 40.71 44.18 4.71
CA ASP A 388 42.18 44.18 4.79
C ASP A 388 42.84 43.05 3.96
N VAL A 389 42.04 42.15 3.36
CA VAL A 389 42.49 41.08 2.45
C VAL A 389 41.52 41.02 1.27
N ALA A 390 41.83 41.77 0.21
CA ALA A 390 40.99 41.81 -0.99
C ALA A 390 40.93 40.43 -1.66
N GLY A 391 39.86 39.67 -1.39
CA GLY A 391 39.56 38.43 -2.11
C GLY A 391 39.26 38.74 -3.57
N THR A 392 40.23 38.55 -4.46
CA THR A 392 40.04 38.66 -5.91
C THR A 392 40.19 37.28 -6.54
N ILE A 393 39.86 37.16 -7.82
CA ILE A 393 40.13 35.95 -8.59
C ILE A 393 41.02 36.28 -9.79
N SER A 394 41.95 35.38 -10.07
CA SER A 394 42.69 35.36 -11.33
C SER A 394 42.09 34.28 -12.21
N ILE A 395 42.02 34.54 -13.51
CA ILE A 395 41.35 33.64 -14.46
C ILE A 395 42.24 33.44 -15.69
N GLY A 396 42.52 32.18 -16.01
CA GLY A 396 43.09 31.77 -17.29
C GLY A 396 41.99 31.22 -18.18
N LEU A 397 41.91 31.68 -19.43
CA LEU A 397 40.87 31.33 -20.40
C LEU A 397 41.51 30.74 -21.65
N ALA A 398 40.96 29.65 -22.19
CA ALA A 398 41.41 29.05 -23.44
C ALA A 398 40.20 28.58 -24.24
N ASP A 399 40.18 28.86 -25.53
CA ASP A 399 39.27 28.20 -26.47
C ASP A 399 39.96 27.08 -27.21
N PHE A 400 39.15 26.17 -27.75
CA PHE A 400 39.63 25.05 -28.54
C PHE A 400 38.60 24.61 -29.58
N ASP A 401 39.10 24.02 -30.67
CA ASP A 401 38.27 23.29 -31.62
C ASP A 401 38.09 21.86 -31.10
N PRO A 402 36.86 21.45 -30.73
CA PRO A 402 36.60 20.15 -30.12
C PRO A 402 36.84 18.97 -31.08
N ARG A 403 37.12 19.23 -32.37
CA ARG A 403 37.49 18.21 -33.37
C ARG A 403 38.99 17.91 -33.40
N THR A 404 39.82 18.82 -32.90
CA THR A 404 41.28 18.73 -33.02
C THR A 404 42.01 18.74 -31.69
N GLU A 405 41.36 19.19 -30.62
CA GLU A 405 41.97 19.31 -29.30
C GLU A 405 41.04 18.75 -28.22
N SER A 406 41.64 18.13 -27.19
CA SER A 406 40.91 17.60 -26.05
C SER A 406 40.63 18.68 -24.99
N LEU A 407 39.56 18.49 -24.21
CA LEU A 407 39.24 19.33 -23.06
C LEU A 407 40.44 19.44 -22.08
N ASP A 408 41.17 18.35 -21.86
CA ASP A 408 42.31 18.32 -20.94
C ASP A 408 43.49 19.17 -21.44
N ASP A 409 43.71 19.23 -22.75
CA ASP A 409 44.78 20.06 -23.34
C ASP A 409 44.42 21.55 -23.27
N ALA A 410 43.16 21.88 -23.54
CA ALA A 410 42.65 23.24 -23.37
C ALA A 410 42.73 23.71 -21.90
N LEU A 411 42.41 22.84 -20.94
CA LEU A 411 42.56 23.13 -19.51
C LEU A 411 44.02 23.38 -19.12
N LYS A 412 45.00 22.66 -19.68
CA LYS A 412 46.43 22.93 -19.44
C LYS A 412 46.85 24.32 -19.96
N ARG A 413 46.34 24.72 -21.13
CA ARG A 413 46.59 26.06 -21.68
C ARG A 413 45.93 27.15 -20.82
N ALA A 414 44.69 26.92 -20.37
CA ALA A 414 44.01 27.80 -19.44
C ALA A 414 44.74 27.91 -18.09
N ASP A 415 45.29 26.80 -17.56
CA ASP A 415 46.11 26.80 -16.35
C ASP A 415 47.40 27.63 -16.51
N TYR A 416 48.07 27.50 -17.66
CA TYR A 416 49.22 28.36 -17.98
C TYR A 416 48.83 29.84 -18.06
N ALA A 417 47.70 30.16 -18.70
CA ALA A 417 47.19 31.53 -18.73
C ALA A 417 46.83 32.05 -17.33
N LEU A 418 46.31 31.19 -16.44
CA LEU A 418 46.05 31.54 -15.04
C LEU A 418 47.36 31.84 -14.31
N TYR A 419 48.41 31.05 -14.54
CA TYR A 419 49.73 31.34 -14.00
C TYR A 419 50.24 32.71 -14.44
N VAL A 420 50.11 33.04 -15.73
CA VAL A 420 50.44 34.38 -16.27
C VAL A 420 49.60 35.48 -15.60
N ALA A 421 48.31 35.24 -15.37
CA ALA A 421 47.44 36.18 -14.67
C ALA A 421 47.93 36.45 -13.24
N LYS A 422 48.34 35.40 -12.51
CA LYS A 422 48.86 35.50 -11.15
C LYS A 422 50.21 36.23 -11.10
N ASP A 423 51.13 35.93 -12.01
CA ASP A 423 52.47 36.53 -12.06
C ASP A 423 52.41 38.01 -12.48
N SER A 424 51.49 38.34 -13.39
CA SER A 424 51.31 39.72 -13.89
C SER A 424 50.64 40.68 -12.90
N GLY A 425 50.36 40.25 -11.67
CA GLY A 425 49.78 41.08 -10.61
C GLY A 425 48.38 40.70 -10.16
N ARG A 426 47.89 39.50 -10.53
CA ARG A 426 46.59 38.95 -10.10
C ARG A 426 45.38 39.78 -10.54
N ASN A 427 44.18 39.41 -10.06
CA ASN A 427 42.91 40.09 -10.30
C ASN A 427 42.70 40.46 -11.77
N ARG A 428 42.86 39.47 -12.66
CA ARG A 428 42.71 39.67 -14.11
C ARG A 428 42.33 38.39 -14.84
N VAL A 429 41.92 38.58 -16.08
CA VAL A 429 41.72 37.51 -17.06
C VAL A 429 42.91 37.50 -18.02
N CYS A 430 43.51 36.34 -18.25
CA CYS A 430 44.50 36.11 -19.30
C CYS A 430 43.98 35.03 -20.24
N ILE A 431 44.09 35.27 -21.54
CA ILE A 431 43.71 34.31 -22.58
C ILE A 431 44.97 33.56 -22.99
N ALA A 432 44.89 32.25 -23.14
CA ALA A 432 45.98 31.42 -23.66
C ALA A 432 46.22 31.75 -25.14
N ASP A 433 47.50 31.76 -25.52
CA ASP A 433 47.94 31.99 -26.90
C ASP A 433 47.54 30.86 -27.86
#